data_AF-A0AAV3RWU3-F1
#
_entry.id   AF-A0AAV3RWU3-F1
#
_cell.length_a   1.000
_cell.length_b   1.000
_cell.length_c   1.000
_cell.angle_alpha   90.00
_cell.angle_beta   90.00
_cell.angle_gamma   90.00
#
_symmetry.space_group_name_H-M   'P 1'
#
loop_
_entity.id
_entity.type
_entity.pdbx_description
1 polymer ?
#
loop_
_entity_poly.entity_id
_entity_poly.type
_entity_poly.pdbx_seq_one_letter_code
_entity_poly.pdbx_strand_id
1 'polypeptide(L)'
;MASLFVHHVVGDLTVGKPELVEFSEGETIEAAIRAIGESTEGGIPVWKKSSLKTTNVFENAEMRQQRFVGILTSLDIVAFLARPESLADQENAIKTPVAEVLVPNNSFLKEVDPGTRCHYNPPYSI
;
A
#
# COMPACT_ATOMS: atom_id res chain seq x y z
N MET A 1 -4.68 -25.03 -6.23
CA MET A 1 -3.20 -24.92 -6.12
C MET A 1 -2.83 -24.16 -4.83
N ALA A 2 -3.16 -24.73 -3.65
CA ALA A 2 -2.93 -24.07 -2.35
C ALA A 2 -2.01 -24.87 -1.41
N SER A 3 -1.58 -26.08 -1.80
CA SER A 3 -0.73 -26.95 -0.96
C SER A 3 0.77 -26.63 -1.06
N LEU A 4 1.19 -25.73 -1.96
CA LEU A 4 2.61 -25.41 -2.17
C LEU A 4 3.20 -24.48 -1.11
N PHE A 5 2.39 -23.75 -0.33
CA PHE A 5 2.91 -22.82 0.68
C PHE A 5 3.28 -23.46 2.03
N VAL A 6 3.06 -24.77 2.21
CA VAL A 6 3.24 -25.47 3.51
C VAL A 6 4.71 -25.53 3.96
N HIS A 7 5.66 -25.37 3.05
CA HIS A 7 7.10 -25.49 3.32
C HIS A 7 7.92 -24.24 3.02
N HIS A 8 7.30 -23.19 2.49
CA HIS A 8 8.01 -21.96 2.15
C HIS A 8 8.07 -21.01 3.34
N VAL A 9 9.26 -20.45 3.56
CA VAL A 9 9.43 -19.31 4.47
C VAL A 9 8.97 -18.04 3.76
N VAL A 10 8.59 -17.00 4.50
CA VAL A 10 8.15 -15.73 3.89
C VAL A 10 9.22 -15.18 2.94
N GLY A 11 10.50 -15.37 3.26
CA GLY A 11 11.61 -14.99 2.38
C GLY A 11 11.54 -15.57 0.97
N ASP A 12 10.96 -16.77 0.78
CA ASP A 12 10.79 -17.36 -0.55
C ASP A 12 9.79 -16.57 -1.41
N LEU A 13 8.84 -15.88 -0.77
CA LEU A 13 7.82 -15.06 -1.45
C LEU A 13 8.29 -13.65 -1.77
N THR A 14 9.44 -13.24 -1.24
CA THR A 14 10.01 -11.90 -1.47
C THR A 14 11.17 -11.90 -2.46
N VAL A 15 11.63 -13.07 -2.93
CA VAL A 15 12.71 -13.18 -3.92
C VAL A 15 12.33 -12.45 -5.21
N GLY A 16 13.15 -11.47 -5.59
CA GLY A 16 12.99 -10.71 -6.84
C GLY A 16 11.89 -9.66 -6.82
N LYS A 17 11.20 -9.47 -5.69
CA LYS A 17 10.27 -8.34 -5.53
C LYS A 17 11.04 -7.02 -5.41
N PRO A 18 10.57 -5.94 -6.05
CA PRO A 18 11.20 -4.63 -5.92
C PRO A 18 11.07 -4.12 -4.47
N GLU A 19 11.93 -3.18 -4.12
CA GLU A 19 11.82 -2.49 -2.84
C GLU A 19 10.49 -1.73 -2.74
N LEU A 20 9.91 -1.70 -1.54
CA LEU A 20 8.68 -1.01 -1.27
C LEU A 20 8.90 0.52 -1.27
N VAL A 21 8.45 1.18 -2.32
CA VAL A 21 8.59 2.65 -2.49
C VAL A 21 7.47 3.39 -1.77
N GLU A 22 7.81 4.41 -0.98
CA GLU A 22 6.83 5.24 -0.29
C GLU A 22 6.16 6.26 -1.23
N PHE A 23 4.84 6.18 -1.38
CA PHE A 23 4.03 7.22 -2.00
C PHE A 23 3.33 8.06 -0.92
N SER A 24 3.39 9.39 -1.00
CA SER A 24 2.82 10.24 0.07
C SER A 24 1.31 10.39 -0.08
N GLU A 25 0.58 10.35 1.03
CA GLU A 25 -0.88 10.55 1.07
C GLU A 25 -1.33 11.92 0.53
N GLY A 26 -0.43 12.92 0.55
CA GLY A 26 -0.69 14.26 0.05
C GLY A 26 -0.42 14.45 -1.44
N GLU A 27 0.09 13.42 -2.15
CA GLU A 27 0.24 13.46 -3.60
C GLU A 27 -1.13 13.39 -4.30
N THR A 28 -1.17 13.85 -5.55
CA THR A 28 -2.41 13.94 -6.32
C THR A 28 -2.79 12.62 -6.97
N ILE A 29 -4.06 12.49 -7.37
CA ILE A 29 -4.53 11.38 -8.22
C ILE A 29 -3.74 11.31 -9.52
N GLU A 30 -3.38 12.44 -10.12
CA GLU A 30 -2.51 12.47 -11.32
C GLU A 30 -1.17 11.76 -11.09
N ALA A 31 -0.48 12.12 -10.00
CA ALA A 31 0.80 11.52 -9.65
C ALA A 31 0.64 10.02 -9.37
N ALA A 32 -0.46 9.64 -8.72
CA ALA A 32 -0.78 8.25 -8.44
C ALA A 32 -1.05 7.43 -9.72
N ILE A 33 -1.78 7.96 -10.70
CA ILE A 33 -2.02 7.31 -11.99
C ILE A 33 -0.70 7.00 -12.67
N ARG A 34 0.21 7.98 -12.70
CA ARG A 34 1.54 7.81 -13.29
C ARG A 34 2.35 6.75 -12.55
N ALA A 35 2.39 6.82 -11.22
CA ALA A 35 3.13 5.88 -10.39
C ALA A 35 2.59 4.44 -10.53
N ILE A 36 1.27 4.25 -10.62
CA ILE A 36 0.67 2.93 -10.88
C ILE A 36 1.02 2.43 -12.28
N GLY A 37 1.03 3.30 -13.30
CA GLY A 37 1.43 2.93 -14.66
C GLY A 37 2.90 2.51 -14.79
N GLU A 38 3.76 3.02 -13.91
CA GLU A 38 5.19 2.66 -13.81
C GLU A 38 5.43 1.45 -12.88
N SER A 39 4.44 1.06 -12.07
CA SER A 39 4.52 -0.06 -11.11
C SER A 39 4.26 -1.41 -11.77
N THR A 40 5.10 -2.40 -11.47
CA THR A 40 4.92 -3.78 -11.93
C THR A 40 3.83 -4.54 -11.16
N GLU A 41 3.47 -4.07 -9.95
CA GLU A 41 2.51 -4.75 -9.07
C GLU A 41 1.07 -4.21 -9.21
N GLY A 42 0.86 -3.14 -10.00
CA GLY A 42 -0.47 -2.56 -10.28
C GLY A 42 -1.15 -1.84 -9.12
N GLY A 43 -0.51 -1.81 -7.95
CA GLY A 43 -0.89 -1.01 -6.79
C GLY A 43 0.33 -0.26 -6.24
N ILE A 44 0.09 0.88 -5.62
CA ILE A 44 1.11 1.65 -4.91
C ILE A 44 0.73 1.75 -3.44
N PRO A 45 1.64 1.40 -2.51
CA PRO A 45 1.39 1.61 -1.10
C PRO A 45 1.51 3.11 -0.74
N VAL A 46 0.71 3.58 0.22
CA VAL A 46 0.56 5.00 0.56
C VAL A 46 0.91 5.23 2.02
N TRP A 47 1.66 6.30 2.30
CA TRP A 47 2.15 6.67 3.63
C TRP A 47 1.88 8.13 4.00
N LYS A 48 1.67 8.34 5.30
CA LYS A 48 1.79 9.65 5.93
C LYS A 48 3.22 10.16 5.84
N LYS A 49 3.39 11.47 5.70
CA LYS A 49 4.72 12.10 5.73
C LYS A 49 5.43 11.74 7.03
N SER A 50 6.68 11.29 6.91
CA SER A 50 7.53 11.06 8.09
C SER A 50 7.84 12.40 8.75
N SER A 51 7.40 12.57 10.00
CA SER A 51 7.78 13.70 10.86
C SER A 51 9.22 13.61 11.35
N LEU A 52 9.86 12.44 11.19
CA LEU A 52 11.19 12.12 11.73
C LEU A 52 12.35 12.55 10.83
N LYS A 53 12.11 12.91 9.56
CA LYS A 53 13.14 13.54 8.71
C LYS A 53 13.69 14.84 9.32
N THR A 54 12.94 15.47 10.23
CA THR A 54 13.33 16.71 10.93
C THR A 54 14.18 16.45 12.18
N THR A 55 14.22 15.24 12.73
CA THR A 55 14.76 14.98 14.08
C THR A 55 15.96 14.01 14.15
N ASN A 56 16.54 13.56 13.03
CA ASN A 56 17.67 12.61 13.01
C ASN A 56 17.44 11.31 13.82
N VAL A 57 16.17 10.93 14.05
CA VAL A 57 15.82 9.69 14.73
C VAL A 57 15.65 8.60 13.67
N PHE A 58 16.33 7.46 13.85
CA PHE A 58 16.11 6.28 13.02
C PHE A 58 14.69 5.77 13.21
N GLU A 59 13.94 5.69 12.12
CA GLU A 59 12.59 5.14 12.12
C GLU A 59 12.63 3.61 12.24
N ASN A 60 11.94 3.05 13.23
CA ASN A 60 11.81 1.60 13.38
C ASN A 60 10.62 1.04 12.56
N ALA A 61 10.57 -0.27 12.41
CA ALA A 61 9.52 -1.02 11.71
C ALA A 61 8.09 -0.60 12.12
N GLU A 62 7.85 -0.53 13.43
CA GLU A 62 6.54 -0.20 14.00
C GLU A 62 6.10 1.23 13.65
N MET A 63 7.01 2.20 13.74
CA MET A 63 6.75 3.59 13.36
C MET A 63 6.42 3.70 11.87
N ARG A 64 7.16 2.97 11.02
CA ARG A 64 6.89 2.94 9.58
C ARG A 64 5.52 2.33 9.28
N GLN A 65 5.14 1.27 9.99
CA GLN A 65 3.81 0.66 9.85
C GLN A 65 2.68 1.57 10.35
N GLN A 66 2.91 2.39 11.38
CA GLN A 66 1.92 3.38 11.84
C GLN A 66 1.65 4.49 10.83
N ARG A 67 2.64 4.84 9.99
CA ARG A 67 2.48 5.79 8.88
C ARG A 67 1.84 5.18 7.65
N PHE A 68 1.85 3.87 7.49
CA PHE A 68 1.21 3.22 6.36
C PHE A 68 -0.29 3.46 6.42
N VAL A 69 -0.86 3.98 5.34
CA VAL A 69 -2.28 4.32 5.22
C VAL A 69 -3.02 3.19 4.52
N GLY A 70 -2.47 2.65 3.43
CA GLY A 70 -3.09 1.56 2.68
C GLY A 70 -2.44 1.37 1.32
N ILE A 71 -3.10 0.60 0.44
CA ILE A 71 -2.67 0.36 -0.93
C ILE A 71 -3.69 1.02 -1.86
N LEU A 72 -3.21 1.87 -2.76
CA LEU A 72 -4.02 2.49 -3.81
C LEU A 72 -3.85 1.69 -5.10
N THR A 73 -4.96 1.32 -5.72
CA THR A 73 -4.99 0.58 -6.98
C THR A 73 -5.65 1.40 -8.10
N SER A 74 -5.49 0.94 -9.33
CA SER A 74 -6.22 1.52 -10.47
C SER A 74 -7.74 1.43 -10.30
N LEU A 75 -8.25 0.42 -9.61
CA LEU A 75 -9.68 0.25 -9.35
C LEU A 75 -10.20 1.34 -8.40
N ASP A 76 -9.44 1.70 -7.37
CA ASP A 76 -9.81 2.77 -6.42
C ASP A 76 -9.90 4.12 -7.14
N ILE A 77 -8.96 4.37 -8.06
CA ILE A 77 -8.94 5.59 -8.88
C ILE A 77 -10.15 5.62 -9.81
N VAL A 78 -10.46 4.53 -10.52
CA VAL A 78 -11.64 4.45 -11.39
C VAL A 78 -12.91 4.63 -10.58
N ALA A 79 -13.02 3.99 -9.42
CA ALA A 79 -14.17 4.13 -8.53
C ALA A 79 -14.34 5.57 -8.01
N PHE A 80 -13.24 6.27 -7.76
CA PHE A 80 -13.26 7.69 -7.39
C PHE A 80 -13.69 8.58 -8.56
N LEU A 81 -13.05 8.44 -9.73
CA LEU A 81 -13.35 9.26 -10.90
C LEU A 81 -14.75 9.01 -11.48
N ALA A 82 -15.35 7.85 -11.21
CA ALA A 82 -16.72 7.53 -11.59
C ALA A 82 -17.80 8.20 -10.71
N ARG A 83 -17.41 8.88 -9.62
CA ARG A 83 -18.36 9.60 -8.75
C ARG A 83 -18.96 10.81 -9.49
N PRO A 84 -20.25 11.13 -9.31
CA PRO A 84 -20.88 12.27 -9.99
C PRO A 84 -20.13 13.60 -9.80
N GLU A 85 -19.56 13.82 -8.62
CA GLU A 85 -18.81 15.03 -8.29
C GLU A 85 -17.51 15.12 -9.10
N SER A 86 -16.81 13.99 -9.27
CA SER A 86 -15.58 13.91 -10.05
C SER A 86 -15.82 14.01 -11.55
N LEU A 87 -16.97 13.53 -12.04
CA LEU A 87 -17.39 13.67 -13.43
C LEU A 87 -17.81 15.11 -13.77
N ALA A 88 -18.39 15.83 -12.81
CA ALA A 88 -18.77 17.23 -12.99
C ALA A 88 -17.56 18.17 -13.11
N ASP A 89 -16.47 17.84 -12.41
CA ASP A 89 -15.23 18.63 -12.41
C ASP A 89 -13.99 17.73 -12.41
N GLN A 90 -13.68 17.22 -13.60
CA GLN A 90 -12.57 16.29 -13.79
C GLN A 90 -11.19 16.94 -13.50
N GLU A 91 -11.02 18.23 -13.81
CA GLU A 91 -9.75 18.92 -13.61
C GLU A 91 -9.42 19.00 -12.11
N ASN A 92 -10.41 19.30 -11.27
CA ASN A 92 -10.21 19.32 -9.83
C ASN A 92 -10.11 17.91 -9.24
N ALA A 93 -10.86 16.92 -9.77
CA ALA A 93 -10.78 15.54 -9.30
C ALA A 93 -9.37 14.93 -9.47
N ILE A 94 -8.68 15.23 -10.57
CA ILE A 94 -7.32 14.73 -10.82
C ILE A 94 -6.29 15.35 -9.86
N LYS A 95 -6.56 16.56 -9.35
CA LYS A 95 -5.71 17.28 -8.39
C LYS A 95 -6.00 16.90 -6.93
N THR A 96 -7.03 16.10 -6.67
CA THR A 96 -7.39 15.66 -5.32
C THR A 96 -6.24 14.87 -4.66
N PRO A 97 -5.94 15.10 -3.38
CA PRO A 97 -4.99 14.28 -2.63
C PRO A 97 -5.45 12.84 -2.49
N VAL A 98 -4.51 11.89 -2.57
CA VAL A 98 -4.80 10.45 -2.42
C VAL A 98 -5.43 10.09 -1.07
N ALA A 99 -5.11 10.84 -0.01
CA ALA A 99 -5.69 10.67 1.32
C ALA A 99 -7.23 10.75 1.34
N GLU A 100 -7.85 11.46 0.39
CA GLU A 100 -9.30 11.62 0.31
C GLU A 100 -9.99 10.44 -0.39
N VAL A 101 -9.24 9.66 -1.14
CA VAL A 101 -9.75 8.51 -1.91
C VAL A 101 -9.57 7.21 -1.13
N LEU A 102 -8.45 7.09 -0.42
CA LEU A 102 -8.07 5.86 0.22
C LEU A 102 -8.71 5.73 1.60
N VAL A 103 -9.31 4.57 1.87
CA VAL A 103 -9.81 4.22 3.21
C VAL A 103 -8.62 3.70 4.03
N PRO A 104 -8.23 4.35 5.13
CA PRO A 104 -7.07 3.92 5.90
C PRO A 104 -7.25 2.52 6.47
N ASN A 105 -6.29 1.64 6.17
CA ASN A 105 -6.22 0.30 6.72
C ASN A 105 -4.78 -0.16 6.92
N ASN A 106 -4.28 0.08 8.15
CA ASN A 106 -2.91 -0.24 8.51
C ASN A 106 -2.63 -1.76 8.60
N SER A 107 -3.68 -2.60 8.59
CA SER A 107 -3.55 -4.06 8.68
C SER A 107 -3.06 -4.71 7.39
N PHE A 108 -3.06 -3.99 6.27
CA PHE A 108 -2.53 -4.50 4.99
C PHE A 108 -1.01 -4.57 4.93
N LEU A 109 -0.30 -3.87 5.82
CA LEU A 109 1.16 -3.95 5.92
C LEU A 109 1.52 -4.71 7.19
N LYS A 110 2.43 -5.68 7.06
CA LYS A 110 3.03 -6.38 8.20
C LYS A 110 4.49 -6.68 7.89
N GLU A 111 5.38 -6.21 8.74
CA GLU A 111 6.78 -6.64 8.71
C GLU A 111 6.91 -8.02 9.36
N VAL A 112 7.66 -8.91 8.71
CA VAL A 112 7.82 -10.29 9.13
C VAL A 112 9.27 -10.72 8.90
N ASP A 113 9.80 -11.52 9.81
CA ASP A 113 11.14 -12.08 9.66
C ASP A 113 11.18 -12.98 8.42
N PRO A 114 12.24 -12.93 7.58
CA PRO A 114 12.34 -13.76 6.38
C PRO A 114 12.23 -15.26 6.66
N GLY A 115 12.63 -15.73 7.84
CA GLY A 115 12.53 -17.12 8.30
C GLY A 115 11.15 -17.50 8.85
N THR A 116 10.20 -16.55 8.92
CA THR A 116 8.83 -16.82 9.37
C THR A 116 8.17 -17.86 8.46
N ARG A 117 7.57 -18.90 9.04
CA ARG A 117 6.83 -19.92 8.29
C ARG A 117 5.37 -19.49 8.10
N CYS A 118 4.87 -19.62 6.88
CA CYS A 118 3.46 -19.39 6.57
C CYS A 118 2.59 -20.57 7.04
N HIS A 119 2.35 -20.68 8.34
CA HIS A 119 1.38 -21.65 8.84
C HIS A 119 -0.04 -21.17 8.51
N TYR A 120 -0.71 -21.85 7.58
CA TYR A 120 -2.14 -21.67 7.38
C TYR A 120 -2.87 -22.15 8.64
N ASN A 121 -3.46 -21.22 9.39
CA ASN A 121 -4.31 -21.55 10.53
C ASN A 121 -5.78 -21.46 10.08
N PRO A 122 -6.46 -22.58 9.78
CA PRO A 122 -7.85 -22.52 9.36
C PRO A 122 -8.71 -21.94 10.50
N PRO A 123 -9.74 -21.13 10.19
CA PRO A 123 -10.63 -20.52 11.19
C PRO A 123 -11.51 -21.54 11.96
N TYR A 124 -11.29 -22.84 11.78
CA TYR A 124 -12.00 -23.92 12.48
C TYR A 124 -10.99 -24.95 12.98
N SER A 125 -10.29 -24.64 14.07
CA SER A 125 -9.60 -25.65 14.88
C SER A 125 -10.24 -25.63 16.27
N ILE A 126 -11.05 -26.65 16.54
CA ILE A 126 -11.55 -26.99 17.88
C ILE A 126 -10.47 -27.83 18.57
#